data_AF-A0A519S2X7-F1
#
_entry.id   AF-A0A519S2X7-F1
#
_cell.length_a   1.000
_cell.length_b   1.000
_cell.length_c   1.000
_cell.angle_alpha   90.00
_cell.angle_beta   90.00
_cell.angle_gamma   90.00
#
_symmetry.space_group_name_H-M   'P 1'
#
loop_
_entity.id
_entity.type
_entity.pdbx_description
1 polymer ?
#
loop_
_entity_poly.entity_id
_entity_poly.type
_entity_poly.pdbx_seq_one_letter_code
_entity_poly.pdbx_strand_id
1 'polypeptide(L)'
;MENKIIAGYLNEDFKSDFSVHGKNESELFEMFVNYCIVTRIHPEAFTTDFEKVEEMNCGGGEDTGIDGLSIIVNEHLVTTIDEIDALKNFRKRLDVQFIFVQSKTSPKFEAEKVATFIFGVKEFFKDKTSIKFNENIKLFRELREYLYKQSIDMEVKPSCQLYYVTTGKWTNDKNVSGRADSEKQDLENLGIFSRVDFNPIDADALGDIYREIK
;
A
#
# COMPACT_ATOMS: atom_id res chain seq x y z
N MET A 1 10.36 18.39 -4.41
CA MET A 1 8.89 18.34 -4.61
C MET A 1 8.35 19.74 -4.88
N GLU A 2 7.38 19.89 -5.79
CA GLU A 2 6.80 21.20 -6.17
C GLU A 2 5.77 21.72 -5.17
N ASN A 3 4.88 20.86 -4.67
CA ASN A 3 3.86 21.23 -3.71
C ASN A 3 4.46 21.60 -2.35
N LYS A 4 4.37 22.89 -1.98
CA LYS A 4 5.00 23.44 -0.77
C LYS A 4 4.31 23.05 0.54
N ILE A 5 3.00 22.76 0.51
CA ILE A 5 2.26 22.35 1.72
C ILE A 5 2.68 20.93 2.09
N ILE A 6 2.62 20.00 1.13
CA ILE A 6 3.06 18.62 1.36
C ILE A 6 4.56 18.56 1.70
N ALA A 7 5.39 19.39 1.06
CA ALA A 7 6.80 19.48 1.41
C ALA A 7 7.00 19.99 2.87
N GLY A 8 6.15 20.88 3.37
CA GLY A 8 6.16 21.31 4.77
C GLY A 8 5.84 20.17 5.72
N TYR A 9 4.72 19.47 5.49
CA TYR A 9 4.34 18.28 6.25
C TYR A 9 5.44 17.22 6.27
N LEU A 10 6.07 16.99 5.13
CA LEU A 10 7.13 16.00 5.00
C LEU A 10 8.39 16.37 5.80
N ASN A 11 8.88 17.60 5.62
CA ASN A 11 10.22 17.99 6.10
C ASN A 11 10.22 18.51 7.53
N GLU A 12 9.16 19.19 7.95
CA GLU A 12 9.08 19.84 9.26
C GLU A 12 8.38 18.94 10.28
N ASP A 13 7.26 18.31 9.89
CA ASP A 13 6.43 17.53 10.81
C ASP A 13 6.84 16.04 10.79
N PHE A 14 6.55 15.33 9.69
CA PHE A 14 6.74 13.88 9.57
C PHE A 14 8.18 13.45 9.86
N LYS A 15 9.17 14.11 9.24
CA LYS A 15 10.57 13.76 9.44
C LYS A 15 11.01 13.95 10.90
N SER A 16 10.48 14.95 11.60
CA SER A 16 10.78 15.22 13.00
C SER A 16 10.09 14.19 13.91
N ASP A 17 8.80 13.93 13.69
CA ASP A 17 8.01 12.96 14.48
C ASP A 17 8.66 11.58 14.49
N PHE A 18 9.23 11.19 13.34
CA PHE A 18 9.71 9.83 13.11
C PHE A 18 11.22 9.70 13.10
N SER A 19 11.96 10.78 13.45
CA SER A 19 13.43 10.79 13.52
C SER A 19 14.11 10.17 12.28
N VAL A 20 13.52 10.37 11.10
CA VAL A 20 13.97 9.72 9.87
C VAL A 20 15.24 10.42 9.37
N HIS A 21 16.32 9.64 9.25
CA HIS A 21 17.63 10.11 8.82
C HIS A 21 18.10 9.38 7.55
N GLY A 22 18.91 10.04 6.73
CA GLY A 22 19.61 9.41 5.61
C GLY A 22 18.77 9.06 4.36
N LYS A 23 17.44 9.22 4.39
CA LYS A 23 16.56 9.02 3.22
C LYS A 23 16.55 10.24 2.29
N ASN A 24 16.49 9.99 0.99
CA ASN A 24 16.27 11.02 -0.01
C ASN A 24 14.79 11.47 -0.06
N GLU A 25 14.48 12.53 -0.81
CA GLU A 25 13.12 13.09 -0.85
C GLU A 25 12.07 12.10 -1.39
N SER A 26 12.41 11.23 -2.35
CA SER A 26 11.48 10.22 -2.87
C SER A 26 11.18 9.16 -1.83
N GLU A 27 12.21 8.58 -1.23
CA GLU A 27 12.09 7.55 -0.19
C GLU A 27 11.31 8.08 1.03
N LEU A 28 11.58 9.33 1.43
CA LEU A 28 10.86 9.96 2.53
C LEU A 28 9.38 10.19 2.18
N PHE A 29 9.09 10.58 0.93
CA PHE A 29 7.72 10.76 0.47
C PHE A 29 6.96 9.43 0.40
N GLU A 30 7.59 8.36 -0.07
CA GLU A 30 7.02 7.01 -0.09
C GLU A 30 6.62 6.58 1.33
N MET A 31 7.53 6.75 2.29
CA MET A 31 7.28 6.48 3.71
C MET A 31 6.15 7.32 4.30
N PHE A 32 6.11 8.61 3.98
CA PHE A 32 5.04 9.53 4.41
C PHE A 32 3.67 9.11 3.88
N VAL A 33 3.58 8.79 2.59
CA VAL A 33 2.33 8.35 1.97
C VAL A 33 1.87 7.03 2.59
N ASN A 34 2.78 6.08 2.75
CA ASN A 34 2.50 4.79 3.38
C ASN A 34 1.92 4.94 4.79
N TYR A 35 2.56 5.77 5.62
CA TYR A 35 2.04 6.14 6.94
C TYR A 35 0.65 6.76 6.87
N CYS A 36 0.44 7.74 5.98
CA CYS A 36 -0.84 8.43 5.85
C CYS A 36 -1.98 7.49 5.47
N ILE A 37 -1.78 6.67 4.45
CA ILE A 37 -2.80 5.76 3.93
C ILE A 37 -3.16 4.70 4.97
N VAL A 38 -2.15 4.04 5.57
CA VAL A 38 -2.42 2.95 6.52
C VAL A 38 -3.04 3.48 7.81
N THR A 39 -2.52 4.59 8.36
CA THR A 39 -3.09 5.18 9.59
C THR A 39 -4.53 5.64 9.39
N ARG A 40 -4.89 6.15 8.21
CA ARG A 40 -6.28 6.52 7.93
C ARG A 40 -7.23 5.33 7.94
N ILE A 41 -6.79 4.19 7.40
CA ILE A 41 -7.62 2.99 7.33
C ILE A 41 -7.64 2.30 8.70
N HIS A 42 -6.50 2.28 9.39
CA HIS A 42 -6.27 1.61 10.67
C HIS A 42 -5.53 2.55 11.62
N PRO A 43 -6.25 3.41 12.39
CA PRO A 43 -5.63 4.42 13.26
C PRO A 43 -4.66 3.88 14.30
N GLU A 44 -4.83 2.63 14.72
CA GLU A 44 -3.97 1.97 15.72
C GLU A 44 -2.77 1.24 15.12
N ALA A 45 -2.61 1.22 13.79
CA ALA A 45 -1.62 0.39 13.08
C ALA A 45 -0.18 0.58 13.55
N PHE A 46 0.18 1.80 13.98
CA PHE A 46 1.54 2.17 14.38
C PHE A 46 1.64 2.63 15.84
N THR A 47 0.58 2.44 16.64
CA THR A 47 0.55 2.92 18.03
C THR A 47 1.56 2.20 18.93
N THR A 48 1.78 0.90 18.69
CA THR A 48 2.65 0.06 19.53
C THR A 48 3.98 -0.30 18.88
N ASP A 49 4.08 -0.17 17.56
CA ASP A 49 5.24 -0.59 16.79
C ASP A 49 5.38 0.28 15.54
N PHE A 50 6.13 1.37 15.71
CA PHE A 50 6.32 2.34 14.66
C PHE A 50 7.33 1.87 13.58
N GLU A 51 8.20 0.92 13.91
CA GLU A 51 9.19 0.37 12.97
C GLU A 51 8.51 -0.31 11.77
N LYS A 52 7.27 -0.79 11.94
CA LYS A 52 6.43 -1.33 10.87
C LYS A 52 6.17 -0.36 9.71
N VAL A 53 6.26 0.96 9.92
CA VAL A 53 6.20 1.92 8.81
C VAL A 53 7.37 1.69 7.85
N GLU A 54 8.57 1.38 8.37
CA GLU A 54 9.72 1.07 7.53
C GLU A 54 9.56 -0.27 6.81
N GLU A 55 9.06 -1.29 7.51
CA GLU A 55 8.87 -2.65 6.98
C GLU A 55 7.91 -2.69 5.78
N MET A 56 6.90 -1.82 5.74
CA MET A 56 5.96 -1.74 4.62
C MET A 56 6.49 -0.98 3.39
N ASN A 57 7.60 -0.23 3.52
CA ASN A 57 8.20 0.46 2.38
C ASN A 57 8.89 -0.53 1.45
N CYS A 58 8.36 -0.64 0.24
CA CYS A 58 8.87 -1.55 -0.78
C CYS A 58 9.61 -0.83 -1.91
N GLY A 59 9.60 0.51 -1.92
CA GLY A 59 10.23 1.32 -2.96
C GLY A 59 11.72 1.04 -3.13
N GLY A 60 12.18 1.00 -4.38
CA GLY A 60 13.58 0.78 -4.73
C GLY A 60 13.77 -0.10 -5.97
N GLY A 61 14.94 -0.73 -6.08
CA GLY A 61 15.19 -1.67 -7.18
C GLY A 61 14.24 -2.87 -7.13
N GLU A 62 13.75 -3.32 -8.28
CA GLU A 62 12.87 -4.50 -8.40
C GLU A 62 11.54 -4.40 -7.62
N ASP A 63 11.03 -3.19 -7.37
CA ASP A 63 9.73 -2.95 -6.70
C ASP A 63 8.51 -3.08 -7.64
N THR A 64 8.75 -2.99 -8.95
CA THR A 64 7.71 -2.96 -10.00
C THR A 64 6.63 -1.90 -9.72
N GLY A 65 7.06 -0.76 -9.18
CA GLY A 65 6.19 0.38 -8.88
C GLY A 65 5.32 0.21 -7.63
N ILE A 66 5.54 -0.82 -6.81
CA ILE A 66 4.94 -0.96 -5.47
C ILE A 66 5.86 -0.26 -4.47
N ASP A 67 5.54 0.99 -4.15
CA ASP A 67 6.33 1.78 -3.20
C ASP A 67 5.97 1.41 -1.74
N GLY A 68 4.78 0.86 -1.51
CA GLY A 68 4.35 0.34 -0.21
C GLY A 68 3.38 -0.83 -0.29
N LEU A 69 3.47 -1.72 0.70
CA LEU A 69 2.62 -2.89 0.83
C LEU A 69 2.31 -3.17 2.31
N SER A 70 1.03 -3.28 2.63
CA SER A 70 0.55 -3.71 3.95
C SER A 70 -0.45 -4.83 3.84
N ILE A 71 -0.42 -5.71 4.84
CA ILE A 71 -1.44 -6.73 5.05
C ILE A 71 -2.06 -6.47 6.42
N ILE A 72 -3.37 -6.31 6.43
CA ILE A 72 -4.14 -6.18 7.66
C ILE A 72 -4.91 -7.47 7.86
N VAL A 73 -4.79 -8.04 9.06
CA VAL A 73 -5.50 -9.24 9.48
C VAL A 73 -6.28 -8.93 10.74
N ASN A 74 -7.59 -9.12 10.73
CA ASN A 74 -8.47 -8.83 11.88
C ASN A 74 -8.19 -7.45 12.50
N GLU A 75 -8.11 -6.40 11.67
CA GLU A 75 -7.84 -5.00 12.07
C GLU A 75 -6.40 -4.72 12.58
N HIS A 76 -5.48 -5.68 12.47
CA HIS A 76 -4.08 -5.51 12.90
C HIS A 76 -3.13 -5.58 11.71
N LEU A 77 -2.16 -4.65 11.66
CA LEU A 77 -1.07 -4.70 10.71
C LEU A 77 -0.12 -5.86 11.04
N VAL A 78 0.03 -6.79 10.10
CA VAL A 78 0.89 -7.97 10.25
C VAL A 78 2.10 -7.89 9.32
N THR A 79 3.26 -8.26 9.85
CA THR A 79 4.52 -8.37 9.11
C THR A 79 5.19 -9.73 9.30
N THR A 80 4.64 -10.60 10.16
CA THR A 80 5.13 -11.97 10.37
C THR A 80 4.02 -13.03 10.36
N ILE A 81 4.40 -14.29 10.13
CA ILE A 81 3.50 -15.45 10.23
C ILE A 81 3.01 -15.64 11.68
N ASP A 82 3.86 -15.41 12.67
CA ASP A 82 3.52 -15.59 14.09
C ASP A 82 2.38 -14.65 14.53
N GLU A 83 2.37 -13.41 14.03
CA GLU A 83 1.27 -12.46 14.27
C GLU A 83 -0.05 -12.96 13.65
N ILE A 84 0.00 -13.48 12.42
CA ILE A 84 -1.17 -14.07 11.74
C ILE A 84 -1.71 -15.24 12.57
N ASP A 85 -0.84 -16.11 13.07
CA ASP A 85 -1.23 -17.26 13.89
C ASP A 85 -1.80 -16.84 15.24
N ALA A 86 -1.24 -15.82 15.88
CA ALA A 86 -1.78 -15.28 17.12
C ALA A 86 -3.22 -14.77 16.91
N LEU A 87 -3.45 -14.00 15.85
CA LEU A 87 -4.78 -13.44 15.50
C LEU A 87 -5.78 -14.54 15.12
N LYS A 88 -5.34 -15.51 14.31
CA LYS A 88 -6.13 -16.69 13.94
C LYS A 88 -6.55 -17.47 15.18
N ASN A 89 -5.63 -17.72 16.10
CA ASN A 89 -5.90 -18.52 17.30
C ASN A 89 -6.82 -17.79 18.28
N PHE A 90 -6.71 -16.47 18.37
CA PHE A 90 -7.55 -15.64 19.23
C PHE A 90 -9.00 -15.52 18.72
N ARG A 91 -9.19 -15.26 17.42
CA ARG A 91 -10.54 -15.02 16.85
C ARG A 91 -11.18 -16.23 16.17
N LYS A 92 -10.40 -17.27 15.84
CA LYS A 92 -10.83 -18.44 15.02
C LYS A 92 -11.47 -18.06 13.69
N ARG A 93 -11.08 -16.90 13.16
CA ARG A 93 -11.44 -16.38 11.84
C ARG A 93 -10.34 -15.43 11.35
N LEU A 94 -10.28 -15.24 10.05
CA LEU A 94 -9.39 -14.31 9.37
C LEU A 94 -10.19 -13.38 8.46
N ASP A 95 -10.19 -12.09 8.77
CA ASP A 95 -10.51 -11.02 7.85
C ASP A 95 -9.21 -10.42 7.32
N VAL A 96 -9.06 -10.32 6.00
CA VAL A 96 -7.78 -9.96 5.36
C VAL A 96 -7.98 -8.82 4.37
N GLN A 97 -7.12 -7.81 4.48
CA GLN A 97 -7.05 -6.68 3.56
C GLN A 97 -5.61 -6.49 3.08
N PHE A 98 -5.43 -6.54 1.77
CA PHE A 98 -4.18 -6.16 1.11
C PHE A 98 -4.26 -4.69 0.70
N ILE A 99 -3.24 -3.91 1.06
CA ILE A 99 -3.13 -2.48 0.72
C ILE A 99 -1.82 -2.30 -0.05
N PHE A 100 -1.92 -1.86 -1.29
CA PHE A 100 -0.78 -1.52 -2.14
C PHE A 100 -0.77 -0.02 -2.36
N VAL A 101 0.42 0.56 -2.34
CA VAL A 101 0.63 1.99 -2.54
C VAL A 101 1.68 2.21 -3.60
N GLN A 102 1.38 3.10 -4.54
CA GLN A 102 2.37 3.77 -5.38
C GLN A 102 2.28 5.27 -5.11
N SER A 103 3.41 5.91 -4.89
CA SER A 103 3.54 7.34 -4.63
C SER A 103 4.47 8.01 -5.65
N LYS A 104 4.11 9.21 -6.09
CA LYS A 104 4.97 10.02 -6.97
C LYS A 104 5.02 11.46 -6.49
N THR A 105 6.23 11.99 -6.38
CA THR A 105 6.45 13.41 -6.06
C THR A 105 6.10 14.32 -7.24
N SER A 106 5.85 13.77 -8.43
CA SER A 106 5.44 14.51 -9.63
C SER A 106 4.00 15.05 -9.50
N PRO A 107 3.69 16.19 -10.13
CA PRO A 107 2.37 16.83 -10.03
C PRO A 107 1.36 16.26 -11.04
N LYS A 108 1.50 15.00 -11.47
CA LYS A 108 0.71 14.40 -12.55
C LYS A 108 0.31 12.97 -12.23
N PHE A 109 -0.89 12.60 -12.65
CA PHE A 109 -1.35 11.23 -12.71
C PHE A 109 -1.01 10.65 -14.09
N GLU A 110 -0.23 9.57 -14.11
CA GLU A 110 0.31 9.01 -15.36
C GLU A 110 -0.18 7.57 -15.57
N ALA A 111 -0.92 7.34 -16.66
CA ALA A 111 -1.51 6.03 -16.96
C ALA A 111 -0.46 4.92 -17.11
N GLU A 112 0.74 5.25 -17.58
CA GLU A 112 1.87 4.31 -17.66
C GLU A 112 2.31 3.83 -16.27
N LYS A 113 2.39 4.73 -15.28
CA LYS A 113 2.79 4.37 -13.91
C LYS A 113 1.73 3.51 -13.24
N VAL A 114 0.46 3.85 -13.44
CA VAL A 114 -0.67 3.01 -13.00
C VAL A 114 -0.60 1.61 -13.62
N ALA A 115 -0.29 1.50 -14.92
CA ALA A 115 -0.12 0.21 -15.57
C ALA A 115 1.01 -0.62 -14.96
N THR A 116 2.18 -0.01 -14.73
CA THR A 116 3.31 -0.68 -14.07
C THR A 116 2.97 -1.13 -12.66
N PHE A 117 2.31 -0.26 -11.88
CA PHE A 117 1.89 -0.56 -10.51
C PHE A 117 0.96 -1.76 -10.45
N ILE A 118 -0.15 -1.72 -11.19
CA ILE A 118 -1.14 -2.80 -11.16
C ILE A 118 -0.56 -4.08 -11.77
N PHE A 119 0.35 -3.98 -12.76
CA PHE A 119 1.14 -5.11 -13.22
C PHE A 119 1.96 -5.75 -12.08
N GLY A 120 2.68 -4.96 -11.28
CA GLY A 120 3.40 -5.45 -10.09
C GLY A 120 2.48 -6.15 -9.11
N VAL A 121 1.29 -5.59 -8.84
CA VAL A 121 0.29 -6.22 -7.96
C VAL A 121 -0.22 -7.54 -8.55
N LYS A 122 -0.47 -7.62 -9.86
CA LYS A 122 -0.83 -8.89 -10.52
C LYS A 122 0.27 -9.94 -10.37
N GLU A 123 1.54 -9.55 -10.54
CA GLU A 123 2.69 -10.44 -10.37
C GLU A 123 2.86 -10.92 -8.93
N PHE A 124 2.53 -10.08 -7.94
CA PHE A 124 2.54 -10.44 -6.52
C PHE A 124 1.59 -11.62 -6.22
N PHE A 125 0.39 -11.63 -6.82
CA PHE A 125 -0.62 -12.65 -6.59
C PHE A 125 -0.47 -13.93 -7.43
N LYS A 126 0.45 -13.97 -8.40
CA LYS A 126 0.73 -15.20 -9.16
C LYS A 126 1.45 -16.23 -8.27
N ASP A 127 1.16 -17.51 -8.46
CA ASP A 127 1.91 -18.60 -7.83
C ASP A 127 3.37 -18.62 -8.31
N LYS A 128 3.57 -18.38 -9.60
CA LYS A 128 4.89 -18.21 -10.20
C LYS A 128 4.97 -16.86 -10.89
N THR A 129 5.76 -15.95 -10.32
CA THR A 129 6.02 -14.66 -10.96
C THR A 129 6.94 -14.81 -12.17
N SER A 130 6.76 -13.91 -13.12
CA SER A 130 7.58 -13.75 -14.31
C SER A 130 8.71 -12.72 -14.14
N ILE A 131 8.74 -12.02 -13.00
CA ILE A 131 9.67 -10.94 -12.70
C ILE A 131 10.43 -11.22 -11.39
N LYS A 132 11.47 -10.42 -11.14
CA LYS A 132 12.14 -10.39 -9.85
C LYS A 132 11.49 -9.33 -8.97
N PHE A 133 11.43 -9.63 -7.69
CA PHE A 133 11.01 -8.70 -6.65
C PHE A 133 12.17 -8.47 -5.68
N ASN A 134 12.19 -7.30 -5.04
CA ASN A 134 13.04 -7.08 -3.87
C ASN A 134 12.63 -7.94 -2.67
N GLU A 135 13.48 -7.95 -1.64
CA GLU A 135 13.29 -8.78 -0.45
C GLU A 135 12.01 -8.43 0.33
N ASN A 136 11.65 -7.15 0.43
CA ASN A 136 10.44 -6.73 1.15
C ASN A 136 9.19 -7.32 0.49
N ILE A 137 9.05 -7.19 -0.83
CA ILE A 137 7.91 -7.78 -1.55
C ILE A 137 7.92 -9.31 -1.46
N LYS A 138 9.10 -9.96 -1.48
CA LYS A 138 9.19 -11.42 -1.27
C LYS A 138 8.66 -11.84 0.10
N LEU A 139 9.03 -11.14 1.17
CA LEU A 139 8.52 -11.40 2.52
C LEU A 139 6.99 -11.30 2.56
N PHE A 140 6.40 -10.24 1.99
CA PHE A 140 4.95 -10.12 1.90
C PHE A 140 4.30 -11.21 1.04
N ARG A 141 5.00 -11.76 0.03
CA ARG A 141 4.50 -12.91 -0.72
C ARG A 141 4.46 -14.17 0.11
N GLU A 142 5.41 -14.38 1.01
CA GLU A 142 5.38 -15.49 1.96
C GLU A 142 4.17 -15.38 2.91
N LEU A 143 3.89 -14.17 3.43
CA LEU A 143 2.70 -13.91 4.24
C LEU A 143 1.41 -14.18 3.45
N ARG A 144 1.33 -13.69 2.20
CA ARG A 144 0.22 -13.94 1.28
C ARG A 144 0.01 -15.44 1.07
N GLU A 145 1.07 -16.20 0.79
CA GLU A 145 0.99 -17.65 0.60
C GLU A 145 0.50 -18.36 1.86
N TYR A 146 1.01 -17.94 3.01
CA TYR A 146 0.56 -18.46 4.29
C TYR A 146 -0.94 -18.22 4.50
N LEU A 147 -1.40 -16.98 4.30
CA LEU A 147 -2.81 -16.61 4.44
C LEU A 147 -3.71 -17.45 3.53
N TYR A 148 -3.40 -17.57 2.24
CA TYR A 148 -4.25 -18.37 1.33
C TYR A 148 -4.29 -19.87 1.70
N LYS A 149 -3.24 -20.42 2.33
CA LYS A 149 -3.30 -21.79 2.91
C LYS A 149 -4.28 -21.89 4.09
N GLN A 150 -4.52 -20.79 4.80
CA GLN A 150 -5.51 -20.69 5.88
C GLN A 150 -6.90 -20.21 5.40
N SER A 151 -7.18 -20.27 4.10
CA SER A 151 -8.43 -19.73 3.51
C SER A 151 -9.72 -20.33 4.08
N ILE A 152 -9.67 -21.52 4.71
CA ILE A 152 -10.82 -22.11 5.39
C ILE A 152 -11.30 -21.27 6.60
N ASP A 153 -10.41 -20.48 7.20
CA ASP A 153 -10.72 -19.58 8.30
C ASP A 153 -11.18 -18.20 7.81
N MET A 154 -11.21 -17.96 6.49
CA MET A 154 -11.68 -16.72 5.89
C MET A 154 -13.17 -16.83 5.55
N GLU A 155 -14.03 -16.15 6.32
CA GLU A 155 -15.48 -16.11 6.04
C GLU A 155 -15.78 -15.37 4.74
N VAL A 156 -14.96 -14.37 4.40
CA VAL A 156 -15.04 -13.57 3.19
C VAL A 156 -13.67 -13.55 2.53
N LYS A 157 -13.64 -13.54 1.20
CA LYS A 157 -12.39 -13.39 0.44
C LYS A 157 -11.68 -12.09 0.84
N PRO A 158 -10.34 -12.05 0.83
CA PRO A 158 -9.60 -10.82 1.10
C PRO A 158 -10.04 -9.65 0.23
N SER A 159 -9.93 -8.43 0.74
CA SER A 159 -10.07 -7.22 -0.08
C SER A 159 -8.70 -6.74 -0.57
N CYS A 160 -8.67 -6.07 -1.73
CA CYS A 160 -7.44 -5.51 -2.30
C CYS A 160 -7.64 -4.03 -2.60
N GLN A 161 -6.84 -3.16 -2.00
CA GLN A 161 -6.90 -1.72 -2.22
C GLN A 161 -5.61 -1.23 -2.86
N LEU A 162 -5.77 -0.47 -3.93
CA LEU A 162 -4.70 0.09 -4.75
C LEU A 162 -4.73 1.60 -4.59
N TYR A 163 -3.72 2.18 -3.94
CA TYR A 163 -3.61 3.63 -3.77
C TYR A 163 -2.54 4.17 -4.72
N TYR A 164 -2.93 5.09 -5.59
CA TYR A 164 -2.01 5.80 -6.47
C TYR A 164 -1.98 7.28 -6.09
N VAL A 165 -0.91 7.69 -5.43
CA VAL A 165 -0.79 8.97 -4.74
C VAL A 165 0.18 9.87 -5.48
N THR A 166 -0.23 11.10 -5.77
CA THR A 166 0.64 12.09 -6.42
C THR A 166 0.51 13.45 -5.75
N THR A 167 1.45 14.35 -6.01
CA THR A 167 1.33 15.76 -5.56
C THR A 167 0.57 16.63 -6.55
N GLY A 168 -0.04 16.01 -7.57
CA GLY A 168 -0.86 16.67 -8.58
C GLY A 168 -2.28 16.92 -8.11
N LYS A 169 -3.16 17.19 -9.08
CA LYS A 169 -4.61 17.32 -8.89
C LYS A 169 -5.33 16.21 -9.62
N TRP A 170 -6.24 15.50 -8.95
CA TRP A 170 -7.06 14.51 -9.62
C TRP A 170 -8.14 15.22 -10.45
N THR A 171 -8.18 14.93 -11.74
CA THR A 171 -9.12 15.56 -12.69
C THR A 171 -10.09 14.56 -13.32
N ASN A 172 -10.13 13.34 -12.78
CA ASN A 172 -10.86 12.22 -13.38
C ASN A 172 -10.47 11.97 -14.84
N ASP A 173 -9.15 12.00 -15.12
CA ASP A 173 -8.60 11.79 -16.45
C ASP A 173 -9.04 10.43 -17.00
N LYS A 174 -9.58 10.43 -18.23
CA LYS A 174 -10.15 9.22 -18.84
C LYS A 174 -9.11 8.16 -19.18
N ASN A 175 -7.88 8.56 -19.53
CA ASN A 175 -6.82 7.61 -19.85
C ASN A 175 -6.32 6.91 -18.58
N VAL A 176 -6.14 7.68 -17.50
CA VAL A 176 -5.73 7.11 -16.20
C VAL A 176 -6.83 6.22 -15.65
N SER A 177 -8.07 6.71 -15.58
CA SER A 177 -9.20 5.95 -15.03
C SER A 177 -9.51 4.72 -15.87
N GLY A 178 -9.58 4.85 -17.19
CA GLY A 178 -9.82 3.71 -18.09
C GLY A 178 -8.70 2.67 -18.05
N ARG A 179 -7.43 3.08 -17.86
CA ARG A 179 -6.34 2.14 -17.65
C ARG A 179 -6.46 1.42 -16.31
N ALA A 180 -6.75 2.15 -15.23
CA ALA A 180 -6.94 1.58 -13.91
C ALA A 180 -8.09 0.55 -13.90
N ASP A 181 -9.24 0.90 -14.49
CA ASP A 181 -10.41 0.03 -14.55
C ASP A 181 -10.12 -1.26 -15.33
N SER A 182 -9.47 -1.15 -16.49
CA SER A 182 -9.10 -2.32 -17.28
C SER A 182 -8.15 -3.26 -16.55
N GLU A 183 -7.13 -2.72 -15.86
CA GLU A 183 -6.13 -3.53 -15.15
C GLU A 183 -6.70 -4.09 -13.83
N LYS A 184 -7.60 -3.35 -13.18
CA LYS A 184 -8.35 -3.81 -12.00
C LYS A 184 -9.24 -4.99 -12.35
N GLN A 185 -9.89 -4.99 -13.52
CA GLN A 185 -10.74 -6.11 -13.94
C GLN A 185 -9.98 -7.43 -13.99
N ASP A 186 -8.70 -7.41 -14.39
CA ASP A 186 -7.84 -8.61 -14.39
C ASP A 186 -7.62 -9.15 -12.97
N LEU A 187 -7.44 -8.28 -11.97
CA LEU A 187 -7.32 -8.68 -10.56
C LEU A 187 -8.63 -9.28 -10.03
N GLU A 188 -9.77 -8.69 -10.37
CA GLU A 188 -11.09 -9.23 -10.02
C GLU A 188 -11.32 -10.61 -10.65
N ASN A 189 -10.90 -10.79 -11.90
CA ASN A 189 -11.02 -12.04 -12.65
C ASN A 189 -10.19 -13.20 -12.05
N LEU A 190 -9.22 -12.91 -11.17
CA LEU A 190 -8.54 -13.96 -10.40
C LEU A 190 -9.51 -14.69 -9.47
N GLY A 191 -10.63 -14.07 -9.09
CA GLY A 191 -11.65 -14.68 -8.24
C GLY A 191 -11.20 -14.90 -6.79
N ILE A 192 -10.06 -14.35 -6.38
CA ILE A 192 -9.49 -14.49 -5.03
C ILE A 192 -9.82 -13.32 -4.09
N PHE A 193 -10.44 -12.26 -4.59
CA PHE A 193 -10.84 -11.08 -3.80
C PHE A 193 -12.35 -10.95 -3.66
N SER A 194 -12.79 -10.33 -2.57
CA SER A 194 -14.17 -9.88 -2.39
C SER A 194 -14.44 -8.55 -3.10
N ARG A 195 -13.43 -7.68 -3.14
CA ARG A 195 -13.42 -6.42 -3.88
C ARG A 195 -11.98 -6.02 -4.22
N VAL A 196 -11.83 -5.29 -5.32
CA VAL A 196 -10.60 -4.60 -5.69
C VAL A 196 -10.93 -3.12 -5.85
N ASP A 197 -10.25 -2.22 -5.17
CA ASP A 197 -10.53 -0.77 -5.21
C ASP A 197 -9.31 -0.01 -5.72
N PHE A 198 -9.50 0.89 -6.69
CA PHE A 198 -8.46 1.81 -7.14
C PHE A 198 -8.77 3.22 -6.62
N ASN A 199 -7.80 3.79 -5.91
CA ASN A 199 -7.95 5.03 -5.14
C ASN A 199 -6.88 6.04 -5.59
N PRO A 200 -7.20 6.93 -6.54
CA PRO A 200 -6.31 8.05 -6.86
C PRO A 200 -6.36 9.08 -5.73
N ILE A 201 -5.20 9.42 -5.16
CA ILE A 201 -5.07 10.41 -4.09
C ILE A 201 -4.23 11.57 -4.60
N ASP A 202 -4.81 12.76 -4.59
CA ASP A 202 -4.13 13.98 -5.00
C ASP A 202 -3.55 14.74 -3.80
N ALA A 203 -2.90 15.88 -4.05
CA ALA A 203 -2.23 16.62 -2.99
C ALA A 203 -3.19 17.15 -1.92
N ASP A 204 -4.38 17.62 -2.31
CA ASP A 204 -5.35 18.18 -1.37
C ASP A 204 -5.88 17.05 -0.47
N ALA A 205 -6.27 15.92 -1.07
CA ALA A 205 -6.71 14.74 -0.34
C ALA A 205 -5.60 14.20 0.59
N LEU A 206 -4.36 14.09 0.12
CA LEU A 206 -3.24 13.65 0.97
C LEU A 206 -3.02 14.60 2.16
N GLY A 207 -3.14 15.91 1.93
CA GLY A 207 -3.04 16.91 2.99
C GLY A 207 -4.18 16.83 4.00
N ASP A 208 -5.41 16.57 3.55
CA ASP A 208 -6.56 16.31 4.44
C ASP A 208 -6.34 15.06 5.28
N ILE A 209 -5.87 13.96 4.67
CA ILE A 209 -5.55 12.72 5.37
C ILE A 209 -4.54 12.97 6.49
N TYR A 210 -3.44 13.65 6.18
CA TYR A 210 -2.39 13.89 7.16
C TYR A 210 -2.88 14.74 8.34
N ARG A 211 -3.77 15.71 8.10
CA ARG A 211 -4.40 16.50 9.15
C ARG A 211 -5.41 15.71 9.99
N GLU A 212 -6.11 14.75 9.39
CA GLU A 212 -7.10 13.91 10.07
C GLU A 212 -6.43 12.95 11.07
N ILE A 213 -5.24 12.45 10.74
CA ILE A 213 -4.52 11.44 11.55
C ILE A 213 -3.56 12.06 12.57
N LYS A 214 -3.42 13.38 12.59
CA LYS A 214 -2.58 14.16 13.52
C LYS A 214 -3.38 14.61 14.74
#